data_AF-A0AAD6WXT6-F1
#
_entry.id   AF-A0AAD6WXT6-F1
#
_cell.length_a   1.000
_cell.length_b   1.000
_cell.length_c   1.000
_cell.angle_alpha   90.00
_cell.angle_beta   90.00
_cell.angle_gamma   90.00
#
_symmetry.space_group_name_H-M   'P 1'
#
loop_
_entity.id
_entity.type
_entity.pdbx_description
1 polymer ?
#
loop_
_entity_poly.entity_id
_entity_poly.type
_entity_poly.pdbx_seq_one_letter_code
_entity_poly.pdbx_strand_id
1 'polypeptide(L)'
;MTDPRHGYGVTYNFFLMPPKRKVNRDSSASPSDDSDSAGSDFEARPRKQVAKGAGKKAAAAGPRLKKSTKPEWNRNGWSNDKLETEFAAKCIERWCLLPPYNTRLPDAQWKEYYLERMALDEINTKHSDKSKKIVSEELGQDTFSILRAASSSVAATIYGAAQLEEADKTRIARTLRGSLYFTELWGNDEEGGGDNPRTVNSKTRLYSPFGLGTSLELVYNFHWRQFRAGEQFSDFVVGQRDIEECDSADPRKCTAVVKDSRSREKPGEFSVKVFDMNNAKVKGTTAQKLTDFEDQFFGTSGWLYVSLSISFHFPFLSFPLRLMNEALTHSSPLKWYNLLCAAGTVLHYKEENRSTLKQAGTKFKFFQGESAGQELRKSEDEVFARLEKEKFAALGEDEEVCVPQRLLLLATEHSTDT
;
A
#
# COMPACT_ATOMS: atom_id res chain seq x y z
N MET A 1 -42.82 -24.40 32.73
CA MET A 1 -43.01 -23.27 31.81
C MET A 1 -41.73 -23.13 31.01
N THR A 2 -41.83 -23.37 29.71
CA THR A 2 -40.72 -23.64 28.77
C THR A 2 -40.29 -22.37 28.02
N ASP A 3 -38.96 -22.24 27.89
CA ASP A 3 -38.20 -21.41 26.95
C ASP A 3 -38.69 -21.56 25.49
N PRO A 4 -38.61 -20.51 24.65
CA PRO A 4 -37.81 -20.71 23.44
C PRO A 4 -36.96 -19.51 22.96
N ARG A 5 -35.70 -19.88 22.72
CA ARG A 5 -34.63 -19.25 21.93
C ARG A 5 -35.08 -18.77 20.55
N HIS A 6 -34.69 -17.55 20.19
CA HIS A 6 -34.74 -17.05 18.82
C HIS A 6 -33.39 -17.32 18.11
N GLY A 7 -33.43 -18.19 17.09
CA GLY A 7 -32.34 -18.37 16.14
C GLY A 7 -32.47 -17.38 14.98
N TYR A 8 -31.39 -16.66 14.68
CA TYR A 8 -31.26 -15.86 13.47
C TYR A 8 -30.77 -16.78 12.34
N GLY A 9 -31.67 -17.12 11.41
CA GLY A 9 -31.33 -17.76 10.14
C GLY A 9 -31.03 -16.70 9.09
N VAL A 10 -29.81 -16.70 8.55
CA VAL A 10 -29.45 -15.95 7.34
C VAL A 10 -29.84 -16.80 6.13
N THR A 11 -30.82 -16.34 5.36
CA THR A 11 -31.24 -16.98 4.11
C THR A 11 -30.38 -16.53 2.94
N TYR A 12 -29.66 -17.47 2.32
CA TYR A 12 -29.03 -17.28 1.01
C TYR A 12 -30.02 -17.67 -0.09
N ASN A 13 -30.32 -16.73 -1.00
CA ASN A 13 -31.08 -17.01 -2.21
C ASN A 13 -30.17 -17.70 -3.25
N PHE A 14 -30.22 -19.03 -3.30
CA PHE A 14 -29.66 -19.81 -4.40
C PHE A 14 -30.58 -19.72 -5.64
N PHE A 15 -30.07 -19.15 -6.73
CA PHE A 15 -30.67 -19.30 -8.05
C PHE A 15 -30.40 -20.72 -8.57
N LEU A 16 -31.41 -21.59 -8.48
CA LEU A 16 -31.42 -22.89 -9.15
C LEU A 16 -31.79 -22.70 -10.63
N MET A 17 -30.88 -23.03 -11.54
CA MET A 17 -31.21 -23.30 -12.95
C MET A 17 -31.24 -24.82 -13.22
N PRO A 18 -32.12 -25.29 -14.12
CA PRO A 18 -32.52 -26.70 -14.21
C PRO A 18 -31.52 -27.58 -14.97
N PRO A 19 -31.55 -28.91 -14.75
CA PRO A 19 -30.64 -29.83 -15.43
C PRO A 19 -31.19 -30.27 -16.79
N LYS A 20 -30.35 -30.28 -17.81
CA LYS A 20 -30.52 -31.10 -19.03
C LYS A 20 -29.19 -31.82 -19.28
N ARG A 21 -29.07 -33.11 -18.93
CA ARG A 21 -29.50 -34.36 -19.60
C ARG A 21 -28.42 -34.92 -20.57
N LYS A 22 -27.81 -36.01 -20.08
CA LYS A 22 -27.35 -37.27 -20.70
C LYS A 22 -26.15 -37.33 -21.68
N VAL A 23 -25.12 -38.03 -21.18
CA VAL A 23 -24.50 -39.29 -21.66
C VAL A 23 -23.92 -39.35 -23.08
N ASN A 24 -22.60 -39.57 -23.16
CA ASN A 24 -21.94 -40.71 -23.83
C ASN A 24 -20.45 -40.72 -23.39
N ARG A 25 -19.90 -41.76 -22.75
CA ARG A 25 -19.58 -43.16 -23.13
C ARG A 25 -18.14 -43.31 -23.64
N ASP A 26 -17.40 -44.12 -22.87
CA ASP A 26 -16.31 -45.05 -23.20
C ASP A 26 -15.05 -44.57 -23.93
N SER A 27 -13.89 -44.77 -23.28
CA SER A 27 -12.72 -45.57 -23.70
C SER A 27 -11.50 -45.16 -22.85
N SER A 28 -11.01 -45.94 -21.88
CA SER A 28 -10.32 -47.25 -21.90
C SER A 28 -8.80 -47.12 -21.76
N ALA A 29 -8.28 -47.89 -20.80
CA ALA A 29 -6.94 -48.49 -20.73
C ALA A 29 -5.73 -47.61 -20.37
N SER A 30 -5.26 -47.79 -19.14
CA SER A 30 -3.82 -47.92 -18.83
C SER A 30 -3.29 -49.25 -19.39
N PRO A 31 -1.99 -49.38 -19.68
CA PRO A 31 -1.15 -50.09 -18.71
C PRO A 31 0.33 -49.64 -18.60
N SER A 32 0.85 -49.81 -17.38
CA SER A 32 2.18 -50.26 -16.90
C SER A 32 3.47 -50.13 -17.74
N ASP A 33 4.49 -49.62 -17.02
CA ASP A 33 5.84 -50.16 -16.77
C ASP A 33 6.98 -50.18 -17.80
N ASP A 34 8.16 -49.93 -17.21
CA ASP A 34 9.53 -50.37 -17.52
C ASP A 34 10.46 -49.55 -18.46
N SER A 35 11.34 -48.81 -17.76
CA SER A 35 12.81 -48.89 -17.75
C SER A 35 13.68 -48.65 -19.01
N ASP A 36 14.75 -47.88 -18.74
CA ASP A 36 16.12 -47.98 -19.23
C ASP A 36 16.60 -47.32 -20.54
N SER A 37 17.42 -46.29 -20.30
CA SER A 37 18.76 -46.03 -20.87
C SER A 37 18.94 -45.89 -22.39
N ALA A 38 19.48 -44.74 -22.80
CA ALA A 38 20.77 -44.62 -23.50
C ALA A 38 20.88 -43.22 -24.13
N GLY A 39 22.07 -42.63 -24.01
CA GLY A 39 22.35 -41.28 -24.45
C GLY A 39 22.33 -41.09 -25.96
N SER A 40 22.23 -39.83 -26.37
CA SER A 40 22.80 -39.37 -27.63
C SER A 40 23.21 -37.91 -27.54
N ASP A 41 24.41 -37.67 -28.04
CA ASP A 41 25.12 -36.41 -28.16
C ASP A 41 24.30 -35.33 -28.85
N PHE A 42 24.21 -34.15 -28.22
CA PHE A 42 23.85 -32.93 -28.93
C PHE A 42 25.12 -32.13 -29.21
N GLU A 43 25.64 -32.30 -30.43
CA GLU A 43 26.67 -31.45 -31.02
C GLU A 43 26.31 -29.96 -30.92
N ALA A 44 27.21 -29.20 -30.32
CA ALA A 44 27.18 -27.75 -30.28
C ALA A 44 27.44 -27.17 -31.68
N ARG A 45 26.41 -26.56 -32.29
CA ARG A 45 26.60 -25.72 -33.49
C ARG A 45 27.09 -24.32 -33.11
N PRO A 46 28.14 -23.78 -33.76
CA PRO A 46 28.63 -22.43 -33.48
C PRO A 46 27.67 -21.38 -34.05
N ARG A 47 27.10 -20.54 -33.18
CA ARG A 47 26.33 -19.36 -33.60
C ARG A 47 27.27 -18.29 -34.15
N LYS A 48 27.11 -17.98 -35.44
CA LYS A 48 27.70 -16.81 -36.11
C LYS A 48 27.39 -15.54 -35.32
N GLN A 49 28.43 -14.83 -34.92
CA GLN A 49 28.35 -13.43 -34.48
C GLN A 49 27.90 -12.57 -35.66
N VAL A 50 26.77 -11.87 -35.51
CA VAL A 50 26.40 -10.77 -36.39
C VAL A 50 26.67 -9.47 -35.63
N ALA A 51 27.58 -8.68 -36.18
CA ALA A 51 28.03 -7.42 -35.63
C ALA A 51 26.96 -6.31 -35.74
N LYS A 52 27.10 -5.37 -34.80
CA LYS A 52 26.32 -4.17 -34.51
C LYS A 52 26.04 -3.27 -35.73
N GLY A 53 24.87 -2.62 -35.71
CA GLY A 53 24.61 -1.46 -36.56
C GLY A 53 23.18 -0.94 -36.54
N ALA A 54 22.59 -0.67 -35.37
CA ALA A 54 21.36 0.11 -35.31
C ALA A 54 21.46 1.11 -34.15
N GLY A 55 21.71 2.37 -34.50
CA GLY A 55 21.69 3.48 -33.56
C GLY A 55 20.31 3.55 -32.88
N LYS A 56 20.27 3.22 -31.59
CA LYS A 56 19.15 3.61 -30.73
C LYS A 56 19.06 5.13 -30.77
N LYS A 57 18.10 5.67 -31.53
CA LYS A 57 17.63 7.03 -31.33
C LYS A 57 17.28 7.14 -29.85
N ALA A 58 18.04 7.93 -29.11
CA ALA A 58 17.70 8.30 -27.75
C ALA A 58 16.28 8.86 -27.79
N ALA A 59 15.34 8.19 -27.13
CA ALA A 59 14.01 8.73 -26.94
C ALA A 59 14.19 10.14 -26.35
N ALA A 60 13.65 11.15 -27.03
CA ALA A 60 13.72 12.53 -26.57
C ALA A 60 13.28 12.53 -25.11
N ALA A 61 14.21 12.86 -24.21
CA ALA A 61 13.93 12.91 -22.80
C ALA A 61 12.85 13.98 -22.62
N GLY A 62 11.61 13.54 -22.38
CA GLY A 62 10.53 14.46 -22.07
C GLY A 62 10.95 15.37 -20.92
N PRO A 63 10.39 16.58 -20.83
CA PRO A 63 10.82 17.60 -19.87
C PRO A 63 10.96 16.99 -18.47
N ARG A 64 12.19 17.05 -17.94
CA ARG A 64 12.50 16.58 -16.59
C ARG A 64 11.86 17.56 -15.62
N LEU A 65 11.10 17.03 -14.67
CA LEU A 65 10.53 17.82 -13.59
C LEU A 65 11.68 18.44 -12.77
N LYS A 66 11.48 19.66 -12.28
CA LYS A 66 12.48 20.41 -11.50
C LYS A 66 12.91 19.61 -10.26
N LYS A 67 14.07 19.95 -9.70
CA LYS A 67 14.52 19.43 -8.40
C LYS A 67 13.50 19.80 -7.33
N SER A 68 13.38 18.92 -6.35
CA SER A 68 12.65 19.24 -5.13
C SER A 68 13.42 20.20 -4.20
N THR A 69 12.78 20.69 -3.15
CA THR A 69 13.24 21.52 -2.03
C THR A 69 13.16 20.75 -0.72
N LYS A 70 13.40 21.38 0.45
CA LYS A 70 13.30 20.76 1.79
C LYS A 70 11.98 21.16 2.49
N PRO A 71 11.20 20.22 3.07
CA PRO A 71 9.91 20.53 3.67
C PRO A 71 10.07 21.49 4.86
N GLU A 72 9.12 22.42 5.00
CA GLU A 72 9.02 23.30 6.16
C GLU A 72 7.88 22.83 7.07
N TRP A 73 8.24 22.37 8.26
CA TRP A 73 7.32 21.92 9.30
C TRP A 73 7.12 22.99 10.39
N ASN A 74 6.87 24.24 9.98
CA ASN A 74 6.80 25.42 10.85
C ASN A 74 5.38 26.01 10.94
N ARG A 75 4.34 25.17 11.03
CA ARG A 75 2.96 25.65 11.14
C ARG A 75 2.56 26.01 12.57
N ASN A 76 1.70 27.03 12.68
CA ASN A 76 1.10 27.43 13.95
C ASN A 76 0.31 26.27 14.56
N GLY A 77 0.61 25.94 15.82
CA GLY A 77 -0.02 24.82 16.54
C GLY A 77 0.71 23.49 16.39
N TRP A 78 1.91 23.49 15.80
CA TRP A 78 2.81 22.35 15.83
C TRP A 78 4.07 22.64 16.64
N SER A 79 4.67 21.58 17.16
CA SER A 79 5.90 21.62 17.94
C SER A 79 6.91 20.59 17.45
N ASN A 80 8.20 20.90 17.58
CA ASN A 80 9.27 19.92 17.47
C ASN A 80 9.55 19.22 18.81
N ASP A 81 9.09 19.83 19.91
CA ASP A 81 9.17 19.25 21.25
C ASP A 81 8.07 18.22 21.43
N LYS A 82 8.42 17.09 22.04
CA LYS A 82 7.46 16.01 22.33
C LYS A 82 6.33 16.54 23.20
N LEU A 83 5.12 16.08 22.91
CA LEU A 83 3.95 16.37 23.75
C LEU A 83 4.08 15.61 25.07
N GLU A 84 3.84 16.30 26.19
CA GLU A 84 4.00 15.75 27.55
C GLU A 84 2.69 15.23 28.14
N THR A 85 1.56 15.38 27.43
CA THR A 85 0.29 14.81 27.89
C THR A 85 0.34 13.29 27.85
N GLU A 86 -0.40 12.64 28.75
CA GLU A 86 -0.22 11.22 29.05
C GLU A 86 -0.36 10.34 27.80
N PHE A 87 -1.46 10.47 27.05
CA PHE A 87 -1.70 9.61 25.90
C PHE A 87 -0.88 10.02 24.68
N ALA A 88 -0.66 11.31 24.45
CA ALA A 88 0.23 11.77 23.38
C ALA A 88 1.66 11.21 23.58
N ALA A 89 2.22 11.32 24.78
CA ALA A 89 3.53 10.77 25.11
C ALA A 89 3.59 9.25 24.89
N LYS A 90 2.57 8.50 25.35
CA LYS A 90 2.45 7.05 25.10
C LYS A 90 2.42 6.73 23.60
N CYS A 91 1.71 7.51 22.79
CA CYS A 91 1.66 7.32 21.35
C CYS A 91 3.01 7.58 20.68
N ILE A 92 3.65 8.69 21.05
CA ILE A 92 4.96 9.09 20.51
C ILE A 92 6.01 8.03 20.81
N GLU A 93 6.05 7.53 22.05
CA GLU A 93 7.00 6.50 22.46
C GLU A 93 6.70 5.17 21.78
N ARG A 94 5.45 4.66 21.88
CA ARG A 94 5.10 3.34 21.38
C ARG A 94 5.27 3.21 19.87
N TRP A 95 4.87 4.23 19.11
CA TRP A 95 4.91 4.19 17.64
C TRP A 95 6.05 5.00 17.03
N CYS A 96 6.99 5.49 17.85
CA CYS A 96 8.14 6.28 17.41
C CYS A 96 7.72 7.46 16.50
N LEU A 97 6.63 8.15 16.87
CA LEU A 97 6.12 9.28 16.08
C LEU A 97 7.17 10.39 16.04
N LEU A 98 7.33 10.97 14.86
CA LEU A 98 8.31 12.01 14.59
C LEU A 98 7.68 13.41 14.72
N PRO A 99 8.48 14.45 15.01
CA PRO A 99 8.01 15.83 14.85
C PRO A 99 7.75 16.15 13.37
N PRO A 100 6.80 17.02 13.05
CA PRO A 100 6.05 17.88 13.97
C PRO A 100 4.96 17.14 14.75
N TYR A 101 4.69 17.61 15.98
CA TYR A 101 3.58 17.16 16.82
C TYR A 101 2.49 18.23 16.86
N ASN A 102 1.23 17.83 16.66
CA ASN A 102 0.10 18.74 16.68
C ASN A 102 -0.32 19.06 18.13
N THR A 103 0.00 20.26 18.61
CA THR A 103 -0.27 20.71 19.99
C THR A 103 -1.72 21.10 20.22
N ARG A 104 -2.55 21.15 19.16
CA ARG A 104 -3.97 21.51 19.26
C ARG A 104 -4.87 20.33 19.59
N LEU A 105 -4.37 19.10 19.45
CA LEU A 105 -5.15 17.90 19.70
C LEU A 105 -5.29 17.68 21.22
N PRO A 106 -6.52 17.65 21.78
CA PRO A 106 -6.72 17.29 23.17
C PRO A 106 -6.26 15.85 23.45
N ASP A 107 -5.77 15.61 24.67
CA ASP A 107 -5.27 14.28 25.07
C ASP A 107 -6.35 13.18 25.02
N ALA A 108 -7.63 13.55 25.09
CA ALA A 108 -8.74 12.62 24.88
C ALA A 108 -8.78 12.04 23.45
N GLN A 109 -8.41 12.82 22.43
CA GLN A 109 -8.28 12.31 21.06
C GLN A 109 -7.06 11.40 20.93
N TRP A 110 -5.93 11.77 21.55
CA TRP A 110 -4.76 10.90 21.64
C TRP A 110 -5.06 9.57 22.34
N LYS A 111 -5.94 9.57 23.35
CA LYS A 111 -6.42 8.36 24.00
C LYS A 111 -7.18 7.45 23.04
N GLU A 112 -8.13 7.98 22.26
CA GLU A 112 -8.86 7.18 21.26
C GLU A 112 -7.94 6.65 20.17
N TYR A 113 -7.01 7.47 19.68
CA TYR A 113 -5.96 7.05 18.75
C TYR A 113 -5.12 5.90 19.32
N TYR A 114 -4.71 6.02 20.58
CA TYR A 114 -3.92 4.99 21.27
C TYR A 114 -4.71 3.68 21.34
N LEU A 115 -5.94 3.73 21.83
CA LEU A 115 -6.78 2.55 22.04
C LEU A 115 -7.14 1.87 20.71
N GLU A 116 -7.43 2.64 19.66
CA GLU A 116 -7.68 2.09 18.32
C GLU A 116 -6.45 1.36 17.78
N ARG A 117 -5.27 1.99 17.80
CA ARG A 117 -4.04 1.36 17.29
C ARG A 117 -3.65 0.14 18.12
N MET A 118 -3.87 0.16 19.44
CA MET A 118 -3.71 -1.02 20.28
C MET A 118 -4.64 -2.17 19.86
N ALA A 119 -5.91 -1.88 19.58
CA ALA A 119 -6.84 -2.89 19.10
C ALA A 119 -6.48 -3.42 17.71
N LEU A 120 -5.93 -2.56 16.84
CA LEU A 120 -5.38 -2.98 15.54
C LEU A 120 -4.10 -3.79 15.67
N ASP A 121 -3.23 -3.49 16.65
CA ASP A 121 -2.04 -4.30 16.95
C ASP A 121 -2.49 -5.74 17.24
N GLU A 122 -3.48 -5.95 18.10
CA GLU A 122 -4.00 -7.29 18.41
C GLU A 122 -4.63 -8.02 17.20
N ILE A 123 -5.26 -7.29 16.27
CA ILE A 123 -5.79 -7.85 15.01
C ILE A 123 -4.65 -8.25 14.07
N ASN A 124 -3.55 -7.49 14.07
CA ASN A 124 -2.39 -7.67 13.19
C ASN A 124 -1.25 -8.45 13.88
N THR A 125 -1.53 -9.11 15.00
CA THR A 125 -0.67 -10.11 15.64
C THR A 125 -0.94 -11.47 15.02
N LYS A 126 0.13 -12.15 14.58
CA LYS A 126 0.05 -13.53 14.08
C LYS A 126 -0.55 -14.43 15.17
N HIS A 127 -1.38 -15.40 14.82
CA HIS A 127 -2.03 -16.38 15.73
C HIS A 127 -2.94 -15.82 16.86
N SER A 128 -3.04 -14.51 17.03
CA SER A 128 -4.07 -13.88 17.86
C SER A 128 -5.47 -14.31 17.41
N ASP A 129 -6.36 -14.63 18.36
CA ASP A 129 -7.76 -14.95 18.04
C ASP A 129 -8.48 -13.80 17.30
N LYS A 130 -8.07 -12.55 17.54
CA LYS A 130 -8.62 -11.38 16.86
C LYS A 130 -8.18 -11.30 15.39
N SER A 131 -7.07 -11.93 15.02
CA SER A 131 -6.54 -11.93 13.66
C SER A 131 -7.36 -12.72 12.66
N LYS A 132 -8.19 -13.67 13.12
CA LYS A 132 -9.15 -14.44 12.29
C LYS A 132 -10.04 -13.56 11.41
N LYS A 133 -10.21 -12.28 11.78
CA LYS A 133 -10.97 -11.26 11.05
C LYS A 133 -10.28 -10.74 9.77
N ILE A 134 -8.97 -10.93 9.64
CA ILE A 134 -8.16 -10.49 8.49
C ILE A 134 -7.39 -11.66 7.84
N VAL A 135 -7.39 -12.84 8.44
CA VAL A 135 -6.78 -14.03 7.84
C VAL A 135 -7.74 -14.60 6.80
N SER A 136 -7.30 -14.60 5.55
CA SER A 136 -8.05 -15.17 4.42
C SER A 136 -7.41 -16.47 3.98
N GLU A 137 -7.87 -17.61 4.49
CA GLU A 137 -7.34 -18.94 4.13
C GLU A 137 -7.45 -19.21 2.63
N GLU A 138 -8.58 -18.80 2.04
CA GLU A 138 -8.88 -18.93 0.60
C GLU A 138 -7.95 -18.10 -0.30
N LEU A 139 -7.13 -17.20 0.25
CA LEU A 139 -6.17 -16.39 -0.51
C LEU A 139 -4.91 -17.20 -0.91
N GLY A 140 -4.65 -18.34 -0.26
CA GLY A 140 -3.48 -19.17 -0.50
C GLY A 140 -2.13 -18.50 -0.19
N GLN A 141 -2.14 -17.35 0.51
CA GLN A 141 -0.95 -16.55 0.82
C GLN A 141 -0.99 -16.11 2.28
N ASP A 142 0.18 -16.09 2.93
CA ASP A 142 0.30 -15.65 4.31
C ASP A 142 0.02 -14.15 4.44
N THR A 143 -1.05 -13.81 5.16
CA THR A 143 -1.53 -12.44 5.39
C THR A 143 -0.43 -11.55 5.97
N PHE A 144 0.33 -12.07 6.94
CA PHE A 144 1.34 -11.29 7.64
C PHE A 144 2.59 -11.06 6.78
N SER A 145 2.95 -12.02 5.92
CA SER A 145 4.00 -11.85 4.91
C SER A 145 3.63 -10.79 3.88
N ILE A 146 2.36 -10.74 3.45
CA ILE A 146 1.86 -9.67 2.57
C ILE A 146 2.02 -8.31 3.27
N LEU A 147 1.59 -8.19 4.53
CA LEU A 147 1.71 -6.94 5.29
C LEU A 147 3.17 -6.49 5.42
N ARG A 148 4.09 -7.40 5.76
CA ARG A 148 5.54 -7.09 5.84
C ARG A 148 6.10 -6.61 4.50
N ALA A 149 5.75 -7.28 3.40
CA ALA A 149 6.21 -6.93 2.07
C ALA A 149 5.67 -5.55 1.61
N ALA A 150 4.41 -5.26 1.95
CA ALA A 150 3.78 -3.97 1.72
C ALA A 150 4.45 -2.87 2.53
N SER A 151 4.65 -3.05 3.84
CA SER A 151 5.36 -2.11 4.71
C SER A 151 6.79 -1.81 4.23
N SER A 152 7.54 -2.84 3.80
CA SER A 152 8.87 -2.67 3.20
C SER A 152 8.82 -1.85 1.90
N SER A 153 7.77 -2.04 1.10
CA SER A 153 7.57 -1.27 -0.14
C SER A 153 7.15 0.17 0.12
N VAL A 154 6.36 0.44 1.16
CA VAL A 154 6.06 1.80 1.64
C VAL A 154 7.36 2.51 2.04
N ALA A 155 8.19 1.88 2.88
CA ALA A 155 9.48 2.43 3.30
C ALA A 155 10.41 2.74 2.09
N ALA A 156 10.46 1.83 1.11
CA ALA A 156 11.24 2.01 -0.12
C ALA A 156 10.88 3.30 -0.89
N THR A 157 9.60 3.69 -0.87
CA THR A 157 9.19 4.93 -1.51
C THR A 157 9.81 6.16 -0.85
N ILE A 158 10.10 6.13 0.45
CA ILE A 158 10.75 7.23 1.16
C ILE A 158 12.26 7.26 0.90
N TYR A 159 12.95 6.11 0.93
CA TYR A 159 14.39 6.04 0.64
C TYR A 159 14.77 6.66 -0.71
N GLY A 160 13.90 6.56 -1.72
CA GLY A 160 14.12 7.19 -3.02
C GLY A 160 13.93 8.72 -3.06
N ALA A 161 13.80 9.41 -1.92
CA ALA A 161 13.60 10.87 -1.87
C ALA A 161 14.89 11.61 -2.18
N ALA A 162 14.83 12.60 -3.06
CA ALA A 162 16.03 13.33 -3.47
C ALA A 162 16.52 14.37 -2.45
N GLN A 163 15.61 14.93 -1.63
CA GLN A 163 15.87 16.15 -0.84
C GLN A 163 15.70 16.00 0.67
N LEU A 164 15.32 14.80 1.11
CA LEU A 164 15.42 14.46 2.52
C LEU A 164 16.89 14.11 2.80
N GLU A 165 17.38 14.50 3.98
CA GLU A 165 18.68 14.03 4.46
C GLU A 165 18.58 12.52 4.72
N GLU A 166 19.67 11.77 4.56
CA GLU A 166 19.63 10.30 4.69
C GLU A 166 19.13 9.85 6.08
N ALA A 167 19.50 10.59 7.13
CA ALA A 167 19.00 10.34 8.48
C ALA A 167 17.47 10.51 8.57
N ASP A 168 16.92 11.57 7.97
CA ASP A 168 15.47 11.82 7.96
C ASP A 168 14.73 10.80 7.10
N LYS A 169 15.26 10.43 5.92
CA LYS A 169 14.70 9.35 5.09
C LYS A 169 14.59 8.07 5.89
N THR A 170 15.66 7.73 6.59
CA THR A 170 15.75 6.49 7.36
C THR A 170 14.75 6.48 8.50
N ARG A 171 14.69 7.56 9.28
CA ARG A 171 13.72 7.70 10.38
C ARG A 171 12.27 7.63 9.88
N ILE A 172 11.91 8.42 8.87
CA ILE A 172 10.55 8.44 8.31
C ILE A 172 10.18 7.08 7.72
N ALA A 173 11.07 6.47 6.93
CA ALA A 173 10.83 5.17 6.30
C ALA A 173 10.60 4.07 7.34
N ARG A 174 11.40 4.07 8.41
CA ARG A 174 11.29 3.12 9.53
C ARG A 174 9.99 3.29 10.32
N THR A 175 9.61 4.53 10.67
CA THR A 175 8.34 4.79 11.35
C THR A 175 7.15 4.37 10.48
N LEU A 176 7.18 4.66 9.17
CA LEU A 176 6.11 4.23 8.24
C LEU A 176 6.00 2.70 8.11
N ARG A 177 7.13 1.98 8.12
CA ARG A 177 7.15 0.51 8.04
C ARG A 177 6.32 -0.13 9.15
N GLY A 178 6.29 0.51 10.32
CA GLY A 178 5.50 0.11 11.48
C GLY A 178 4.15 0.81 11.66
N SER A 179 3.66 1.49 10.63
CA SER A 179 2.42 2.28 10.69
C SER A 179 1.32 1.76 9.76
N LEU A 180 1.53 0.64 9.08
CA LEU A 180 0.58 0.02 8.16
C LEU A 180 -0.14 -1.15 8.82
N TYR A 181 -1.48 -1.15 8.73
CA TYR A 181 -2.34 -2.18 9.32
C TYR A 181 -3.36 -2.69 8.30
N PHE A 182 -3.70 -3.97 8.36
CA PHE A 182 -4.96 -4.45 7.78
C PHE A 182 -6.12 -4.09 8.71
N THR A 183 -7.20 -3.57 8.11
CA THR A 183 -8.51 -3.40 8.75
C THR A 183 -9.51 -4.43 8.23
N GLU A 184 -9.34 -4.87 6.98
CA GLU A 184 -10.10 -5.96 6.37
C GLU A 184 -9.23 -6.65 5.32
N LEU A 185 -9.29 -7.97 5.23
CA LEU A 185 -8.69 -8.71 4.13
C LEU A 185 -9.53 -9.94 3.86
N TRP A 186 -9.92 -10.08 2.60
CA TRP A 186 -10.60 -11.24 2.08
C TRP A 186 -10.11 -11.51 0.67
N GLY A 187 -9.97 -12.76 0.30
CA GLY A 187 -9.68 -13.15 -1.06
C GLY A 187 -10.01 -14.62 -1.26
N ASN A 188 -10.26 -14.99 -2.50
CA ASN A 188 -10.73 -16.32 -2.86
C ASN A 188 -10.04 -16.80 -4.14
N ASP A 189 -9.69 -18.07 -4.15
CA ASP A 189 -9.23 -18.86 -5.28
C ASP A 189 -10.24 -19.98 -5.62
N GLU A 190 -11.30 -19.66 -6.38
CA GLU A 190 -12.38 -20.61 -6.73
C GLU A 190 -11.93 -21.72 -7.72
N GLU A 191 -10.72 -21.68 -8.26
CA GLU A 191 -10.24 -22.66 -9.28
C GLU A 191 -9.31 -23.74 -8.71
N GLY A 192 -9.26 -23.90 -7.39
CA GLY A 192 -8.77 -25.12 -6.76
C GLY A 192 -7.28 -25.14 -6.40
N GLY A 193 -6.78 -24.08 -5.78
CA GLY A 193 -5.48 -24.10 -5.10
C GLY A 193 -4.32 -23.64 -5.97
N GLY A 194 -4.58 -22.67 -6.84
CA GLY A 194 -3.57 -21.94 -7.57
C GLY A 194 -2.94 -20.82 -6.74
N ASP A 195 -1.72 -20.48 -7.10
CA ASP A 195 -0.99 -19.35 -6.56
C ASP A 195 -1.57 -17.98 -7.01
N ASN A 196 -2.76 -17.89 -7.58
CA ASN A 196 -3.30 -16.66 -8.18
C ASN A 196 -4.72 -16.39 -7.67
N PRO A 197 -4.92 -15.41 -6.78
CA PRO A 197 -6.25 -15.16 -6.24
C PRO A 197 -7.16 -14.60 -7.33
N ARG A 198 -8.36 -15.16 -7.43
CA ARG A 198 -9.40 -14.68 -8.34
C ARG A 198 -10.00 -13.37 -7.87
N THR A 199 -10.24 -13.24 -6.57
CA THR A 199 -10.77 -12.01 -5.97
C THR A 199 -9.93 -11.63 -4.77
N VAL A 200 -9.69 -10.33 -4.59
CA VAL A 200 -9.10 -9.76 -3.38
C VAL A 200 -9.88 -8.50 -3.02
N ASN A 201 -10.31 -8.41 -1.78
CA ASN A 201 -10.84 -7.20 -1.15
C ASN A 201 -9.96 -6.91 0.06
N SER A 202 -9.24 -5.80 0.02
CA SER A 202 -8.28 -5.41 1.04
C SER A 202 -8.59 -4.01 1.52
N LYS A 203 -8.66 -3.82 2.83
CA LYS A 203 -8.70 -2.51 3.46
C LYS A 203 -7.51 -2.39 4.40
N THR A 204 -6.73 -1.34 4.19
CA THR A 204 -5.59 -1.03 5.03
C THR A 204 -5.70 0.39 5.57
N ARG A 205 -5.02 0.62 6.69
CA ARG A 205 -4.82 1.94 7.25
C ARG A 205 -3.34 2.20 7.44
N LEU A 206 -2.86 3.30 6.88
CA LEU A 206 -1.50 3.80 7.04
C LEU A 206 -1.55 5.04 7.94
N TYR A 207 -0.98 4.95 9.13
CA TYR A 207 -0.86 6.11 10.02
C TYR A 207 0.30 7.01 9.60
N SER A 208 0.14 8.32 9.79
CA SER A 208 1.22 9.29 9.59
C SER A 208 2.42 8.91 10.46
N PRO A 209 3.66 9.06 9.95
CA PRO A 209 4.85 8.85 10.76
C PRO A 209 5.08 10.02 11.74
N PHE A 210 4.31 11.10 11.60
CA PHE A 210 4.41 12.30 12.43
C PHE A 210 3.33 12.33 13.50
N GLY A 211 3.55 13.12 14.55
CA GLY A 211 2.60 13.36 15.63
C GLY A 211 1.39 14.22 15.25
N LEU A 212 0.82 14.02 14.07
CA LEU A 212 -0.26 14.84 13.51
C LEU A 212 -1.65 14.31 13.83
N GLY A 213 -1.75 13.05 14.25
CA GLY A 213 -3.04 12.37 14.46
C GLY A 213 -3.75 11.95 13.17
N THR A 214 -3.08 11.99 12.02
CA THR A 214 -3.69 11.71 10.71
C THR A 214 -3.36 10.31 10.21
N SER A 215 -4.19 9.80 9.30
CA SER A 215 -4.01 8.51 8.63
C SER A 215 -4.61 8.52 7.23
N LEU A 216 -4.22 7.53 6.42
CA LEU A 216 -4.82 7.22 5.14
C LEU A 216 -5.51 5.88 5.23
N GLU A 217 -6.72 5.80 4.74
CA GLU A 217 -7.44 4.55 4.57
C GLU A 217 -7.48 4.16 3.11
N LEU A 218 -7.13 2.92 2.82
CA LEU A 218 -6.93 2.45 1.45
C LEU A 218 -7.78 1.22 1.23
N VAL A 219 -8.61 1.24 0.19
CA VAL A 219 -9.54 0.17 -0.17
C VAL A 219 -9.18 -0.31 -1.56
N TYR A 220 -8.73 -1.55 -1.67
CA TYR A 220 -8.35 -2.21 -2.90
C TYR A 220 -9.27 -3.38 -3.17
N ASN A 221 -9.96 -3.32 -4.31
CA ASN A 221 -10.76 -4.42 -4.82
C ASN A 221 -10.14 -4.92 -6.13
N PHE A 222 -10.04 -6.23 -6.28
CA PHE A 222 -9.52 -6.89 -7.45
C PHE A 222 -10.36 -8.12 -7.76
N HIS A 223 -10.69 -8.31 -9.03
CA HIS A 223 -11.32 -9.51 -9.53
C HIS A 223 -10.82 -9.84 -10.92
N TRP A 224 -10.53 -11.12 -11.14
CA TRP A 224 -10.07 -11.64 -12.42
C TRP A 224 -10.66 -13.02 -12.70
N ARG A 225 -11.42 -13.12 -13.79
CA ARG A 225 -11.97 -14.38 -14.29
C ARG A 225 -11.75 -14.48 -15.80
N GLN A 226 -10.96 -15.44 -16.22
CA GLN A 226 -10.68 -15.65 -17.64
C GLN A 226 -11.72 -16.56 -18.34
N PHE A 227 -12.43 -17.41 -17.60
CA PHE A 227 -13.33 -18.41 -18.22
C PHE A 227 -14.62 -17.79 -18.78
N ARG A 228 -14.84 -17.97 -20.09
CA ARG A 228 -16.03 -17.66 -20.92
C ARG A 228 -16.45 -16.20 -21.10
N ALA A 229 -16.27 -15.31 -20.11
CA ALA A 229 -16.73 -13.92 -20.19
C ALA A 229 -15.64 -12.86 -19.95
N GLY A 230 -14.42 -13.25 -19.55
CA GLY A 230 -13.32 -12.32 -19.33
C GLY A 230 -13.70 -11.18 -18.37
N GLU A 231 -14.14 -11.51 -17.16
CA GLU A 231 -14.56 -10.51 -16.18
C GLU A 231 -13.34 -10.05 -15.40
N GLN A 232 -12.93 -8.80 -15.62
CA GLN A 232 -11.75 -8.24 -14.97
C GLN A 232 -12.12 -6.88 -14.43
N PHE A 233 -12.02 -6.68 -13.12
CA PHE A 233 -12.15 -5.36 -12.55
C PHE A 233 -11.17 -5.16 -11.41
N SER A 234 -10.78 -3.92 -11.21
CA SER A 234 -10.02 -3.55 -10.04
C SER A 234 -10.23 -2.08 -9.76
N ASP A 235 -10.49 -1.73 -8.52
CA ASP A 235 -10.54 -0.35 -8.10
C ASP A 235 -9.69 -0.13 -6.86
N PHE A 236 -9.22 1.10 -6.73
CA PHE A 236 -8.40 1.50 -5.60
C PHE A 236 -8.82 2.89 -5.16
N VAL A 237 -9.33 2.97 -3.94
CA VAL A 237 -9.84 4.18 -3.30
C VAL A 237 -8.98 4.50 -2.10
N VAL A 238 -8.62 5.78 -1.95
CA VAL A 238 -7.87 6.27 -0.79
C VAL A 238 -8.68 7.39 -0.15
N GLY A 239 -8.94 7.25 1.15
CA GLY A 239 -9.61 8.22 1.99
C GLY A 239 -8.64 8.86 2.97
N GLN A 240 -8.85 10.15 3.18
CA GLN A 240 -8.23 10.90 4.25
C GLN A 240 -8.92 10.57 5.58
N ARG A 241 -8.15 10.53 6.67
CA ARG A 241 -8.71 10.29 7.98
C ARG A 241 -8.00 11.06 9.09
N ASP A 242 -8.79 11.76 9.89
CA ASP A 242 -8.33 12.55 11.04
C ASP A 242 -8.53 11.81 12.37
N ILE A 243 -7.85 12.28 13.41
CA ILE A 243 -7.90 11.68 14.75
C ILE A 243 -9.32 11.69 15.36
N GLU A 244 -10.16 12.62 14.93
CA GLU A 244 -11.56 12.72 15.35
C GLU A 244 -12.41 11.54 14.89
N GLU A 245 -11.97 10.85 13.84
CA GLU A 245 -12.64 9.67 13.30
C GLU A 245 -12.16 8.37 13.98
N CYS A 246 -11.22 8.44 14.92
CA CYS A 246 -10.78 7.30 15.72
C CYS A 246 -11.95 6.67 16.49
N ASP A 247 -12.07 5.35 16.39
CA ASP A 247 -13.15 4.57 17.00
C ASP A 247 -12.54 3.31 17.62
N SER A 248 -12.24 3.39 18.91
CA SER A 248 -11.67 2.25 19.64
C SER A 248 -12.65 1.08 19.79
N ALA A 249 -13.97 1.30 19.63
CA ALA A 249 -14.98 0.25 19.68
C ALA A 249 -15.09 -0.50 18.34
N ASP A 250 -14.92 0.19 17.22
CA ASP A 250 -14.80 -0.42 15.88
C ASP A 250 -13.51 0.03 15.16
N PRO A 251 -12.34 -0.48 15.58
CA PRO A 251 -11.05 -0.02 15.06
C PRO A 251 -10.85 -0.32 13.56
N ARG A 252 -11.70 -1.18 12.97
CA ARG A 252 -11.65 -1.58 11.56
C ARG A 252 -12.56 -0.73 10.66
N LYS A 253 -13.39 0.14 11.24
CA LYS A 253 -14.30 1.02 10.50
C LYS A 253 -13.53 1.83 9.46
N CYS A 254 -14.00 1.81 8.22
CA CYS A 254 -13.38 2.53 7.11
C CYS A 254 -14.34 3.60 6.58
N THR A 255 -13.87 4.84 6.49
CA THR A 255 -14.57 6.01 5.96
C THR A 255 -14.21 6.30 4.49
N ALA A 256 -13.15 5.68 3.95
CA ALA A 256 -12.76 5.83 2.54
C ALA A 256 -13.86 5.38 1.54
N VAL A 257 -14.73 4.48 1.96
CA VAL A 257 -15.89 4.03 1.17
C VAL A 257 -17.16 4.06 2.02
N VAL A 258 -18.27 4.40 1.37
CA VAL A 258 -19.61 4.40 1.97
C VAL A 258 -20.56 3.57 1.13
N LYS A 259 -21.55 2.93 1.77
CA LYS A 259 -22.58 2.17 1.06
C LYS A 259 -23.67 3.10 0.53
N ASP A 260 -24.05 2.92 -0.73
CA ASP A 260 -25.21 3.60 -1.32
C ASP A 260 -26.53 2.90 -0.92
N SER A 261 -27.67 3.44 -1.36
CA SER A 261 -29.01 2.85 -1.13
C SER A 261 -29.18 1.42 -1.63
N ARG A 262 -28.26 0.92 -2.45
CA ARG A 262 -28.24 -0.44 -3.02
C ARG A 262 -27.13 -1.29 -2.41
N SER A 263 -26.55 -0.86 -1.30
CA SER A 263 -25.44 -1.53 -0.61
C SER A 263 -24.15 -1.64 -1.42
N ARG A 264 -23.98 -0.83 -2.47
CA ARG A 264 -22.73 -0.78 -3.24
C ARG A 264 -21.77 0.20 -2.58
N GLU A 265 -20.51 -0.18 -2.50
CA GLU A 265 -19.45 0.72 -2.03
C GLU A 265 -19.17 1.80 -3.08
N LYS A 266 -19.13 3.06 -2.63
CA LYS A 266 -18.68 4.22 -3.41
C LYS A 266 -17.65 4.99 -2.60
N PRO A 267 -16.76 5.78 -3.24
CA PRO A 267 -15.84 6.64 -2.50
C PRO A 267 -16.57 7.55 -1.51
N GLY A 268 -15.99 7.73 -0.33
CA GLY A 268 -16.42 8.72 0.66
C GLY A 268 -16.20 10.16 0.20
N GLU A 269 -16.68 11.13 0.97
CA GLU A 269 -16.65 12.56 0.63
C GLU A 269 -15.21 13.08 0.40
N PHE A 270 -14.27 12.67 1.24
CA PHE A 270 -12.84 13.04 1.16
C PHE A 270 -11.97 11.94 0.57
N SER A 271 -12.54 11.14 -0.34
CA SER A 271 -11.87 9.99 -0.93
C SER A 271 -11.61 10.15 -2.41
N VAL A 272 -10.43 9.71 -2.85
CA VAL A 272 -10.00 9.71 -4.24
C VAL A 272 -9.94 8.28 -4.74
N LYS A 273 -10.67 8.01 -5.83
CA LYS A 273 -10.44 6.80 -6.61
C LYS A 273 -9.13 6.97 -7.41
N VAL A 274 -8.05 6.34 -6.95
CA VAL A 274 -6.70 6.40 -7.52
C VAL A 274 -6.67 5.75 -8.88
N PHE A 275 -7.30 4.58 -9.03
CA PHE A 275 -7.57 3.99 -10.32
C PHE A 275 -8.87 3.16 -10.31
N ASP A 276 -9.38 2.95 -11.51
CA ASP A 276 -10.57 2.16 -11.83
C ASP A 276 -10.28 1.38 -13.10
N MET A 277 -10.32 0.06 -13.01
CA MET A 277 -10.12 -0.85 -14.12
C MET A 277 -11.40 -1.64 -14.33
N ASN A 278 -11.88 -1.62 -15.56
CA ASN A 278 -12.96 -2.48 -16.00
C ASN A 278 -12.57 -3.06 -17.37
N ASN A 279 -12.27 -4.34 -17.38
CA ASN A 279 -11.64 -5.07 -18.47
C ASN A 279 -10.31 -4.39 -18.87
N ALA A 280 -10.06 -4.25 -20.17
CA ALA A 280 -8.86 -3.60 -20.68
C ALA A 280 -8.82 -2.06 -20.48
N LYS A 281 -9.88 -1.45 -19.92
CA LYS A 281 -9.96 0.00 -19.77
C LYS A 281 -9.54 0.40 -18.36
N VAL A 282 -8.45 1.17 -18.29
CA VAL A 282 -7.95 1.75 -17.04
C VAL A 282 -8.20 3.25 -17.03
N LYS A 283 -8.86 3.72 -15.98
CA LYS A 283 -8.95 5.13 -15.62
C LYS A 283 -8.08 5.33 -14.38
N GLY A 284 -7.31 6.41 -14.34
CA GLY A 284 -6.53 6.75 -13.16
C GLY A 284 -6.77 8.19 -12.76
N THR A 285 -6.44 8.52 -11.52
CA THR A 285 -6.55 9.88 -10.96
C THR A 285 -5.54 10.86 -11.56
N THR A 286 -5.71 12.15 -11.28
CA THR A 286 -4.78 13.21 -11.69
C THR A 286 -3.66 13.37 -10.66
N ALA A 287 -2.52 13.96 -11.07
CA ALA A 287 -1.45 14.30 -10.12
C ALA A 287 -1.98 15.16 -8.96
N GLN A 288 -2.77 16.21 -9.26
CA GLN A 288 -3.35 17.13 -8.27
C GLN A 288 -4.05 16.39 -7.12
N LYS A 289 -4.98 15.50 -7.44
CA LYS A 289 -5.72 14.71 -6.44
C LYS A 289 -4.83 13.79 -5.58
N LEU A 290 -3.67 13.36 -6.06
CA LEU A 290 -2.71 12.61 -5.25
C LEU A 290 -1.97 13.54 -4.28
N THR A 291 -1.75 14.78 -4.68
CA THR A 291 -1.06 15.78 -3.85
C THR A 291 -1.88 16.23 -2.65
N ASP A 292 -3.21 16.14 -2.74
CA ASP A 292 -4.09 16.59 -1.67
C ASP A 292 -3.91 15.75 -0.38
N PHE A 293 -3.40 14.51 -0.49
CA PHE A 293 -3.06 13.66 0.67
C PHE A 293 -1.82 14.12 1.44
N GLU A 294 -0.95 14.87 0.78
CA GLU A 294 0.38 15.14 1.30
C GLU A 294 0.37 16.07 2.50
N ASP A 295 -0.42 17.14 2.40
CA ASP A 295 -0.47 18.12 3.47
C ASP A 295 -1.00 17.51 4.77
N GLN A 296 -2.03 16.69 4.66
CA GLN A 296 -2.63 16.06 5.80
C GLN A 296 -1.77 14.92 6.35
N PHE A 297 -1.15 14.12 5.47
CA PHE A 297 -0.40 12.95 5.90
C PHE A 297 1.00 13.30 6.41
N PHE A 298 1.69 14.26 5.80
CA PHE A 298 3.04 14.68 6.19
C PHE A 298 3.10 16.04 6.87
N GLY A 299 1.97 16.72 7.03
CA GLY A 299 1.93 18.03 7.66
C GLY A 299 2.63 19.10 6.82
N THR A 300 2.63 19.01 5.50
CA THR A 300 3.22 20.09 4.71
C THR A 300 2.75 19.96 3.28
N SER A 301 2.28 21.06 2.74
CA SER A 301 1.79 21.18 1.38
C SER A 301 2.88 21.69 0.46
N GLY A 302 2.75 21.38 -0.83
CA GLY A 302 3.57 22.00 -1.85
C GLY A 302 4.63 21.07 -2.38
N TRP A 303 4.66 19.79 -1.99
CA TRP A 303 5.71 18.92 -2.48
C TRP A 303 5.57 18.58 -3.97
N LEU A 304 4.46 18.92 -4.63
CA LEU A 304 4.16 18.42 -5.96
C LEU A 304 3.82 19.51 -6.99
N TYR A 305 3.75 20.78 -6.58
CA TYR A 305 3.35 21.84 -7.50
C TYR A 305 4.53 22.36 -8.33
N VAL A 306 4.75 21.75 -9.49
CA VAL A 306 5.41 22.49 -10.57
C VAL A 306 4.39 23.51 -11.05
N SER A 307 4.56 24.77 -10.63
CA SER A 307 4.00 25.87 -11.41
C SER A 307 4.60 25.76 -12.81
N LEU A 308 3.81 25.23 -13.74
CA LEU A 308 4.08 25.28 -15.15
C LEU A 308 3.93 26.75 -15.53
N SER A 309 5.00 27.51 -15.32
CA SER A 309 5.12 28.85 -15.90
C SER A 309 5.26 28.65 -17.40
N ILE A 310 4.13 28.50 -18.09
CA ILE A 310 4.06 28.67 -19.52
C ILE A 310 4.23 30.18 -19.73
N SER A 311 5.48 30.62 -19.87
CA SER A 311 5.76 31.95 -20.39
C SER A 311 5.24 31.99 -21.83
N PHE A 312 4.00 32.40 -22.02
CA PHE A 312 3.56 32.87 -23.34
C PHE A 312 4.30 34.16 -23.62
N HIS A 313 5.34 34.08 -24.45
CA HIS A 313 5.99 35.25 -25.00
C HIS A 313 5.03 35.85 -26.05
N PHE A 314 4.14 36.74 -25.64
CA PHE A 314 3.40 37.60 -26.56
C PHE A 314 4.28 38.82 -26.86
N PRO A 315 4.81 38.98 -28.09
CA PRO A 315 5.76 40.05 -28.41
C PRO A 315 5.16 41.48 -28.40
N PHE A 316 3.88 41.67 -28.03
CA PHE A 316 3.18 42.95 -28.16
C PHE A 316 2.48 43.47 -26.89
N LEU A 317 2.61 42.81 -25.74
CA LEU A 317 2.05 43.29 -24.47
C LEU A 317 3.11 43.31 -23.38
N SER A 318 3.75 44.48 -23.22
CA SER A 318 4.66 44.81 -22.13
C SER A 318 3.87 45.09 -20.84
N PHE A 319 3.31 44.03 -20.25
CA PHE A 319 2.86 44.02 -18.86
C PHE A 319 3.60 42.89 -18.11
N PRO A 320 4.47 43.20 -17.14
CA PRO A 320 5.04 42.18 -16.28
C PRO A 320 3.97 41.74 -15.28
N LEU A 321 3.15 40.76 -15.65
CA LEU A 321 2.31 40.02 -14.71
C LEU A 321 3.22 39.07 -13.91
N ARG A 322 4.02 39.65 -13.03
CA ARG A 322 4.84 38.94 -12.05
C ARG A 322 4.01 38.79 -10.78
N LEU A 323 3.09 37.83 -10.79
CA LEU A 323 2.33 37.43 -9.61
C LEU A 323 2.76 36.01 -9.19
N MET A 324 3.65 36.01 -8.20
CA MET A 324 3.79 35.06 -7.08
C MET A 324 3.17 33.66 -7.23
N ASN A 325 4.03 32.65 -7.35
CA ASN A 325 4.30 31.67 -6.28
C ASN A 325 5.20 30.57 -6.85
N GLU A 326 6.50 30.66 -6.56
CA GLU A 326 7.38 29.50 -6.65
C GLU A 326 7.06 28.61 -5.46
N ALA A 327 6.04 27.76 -5.61
CA ALA A 327 5.79 26.68 -4.68
C ALA A 327 6.87 25.61 -4.90
N LEU A 328 7.57 25.31 -3.82
CA LEU A 328 8.78 24.52 -3.76
C LEU A 328 8.40 23.07 -3.44
N THR A 329 8.77 22.11 -4.32
CA THR A 329 8.26 20.72 -4.37
C THR A 329 9.15 19.70 -3.65
N HIS A 330 8.70 18.58 -3.07
CA HIS A 330 9.50 17.62 -2.28
C HIS A 330 9.35 16.13 -2.68
N SER A 331 8.25 15.68 -3.30
CA SER A 331 8.04 14.31 -3.82
C SER A 331 7.31 14.33 -5.16
N SER A 332 7.56 13.38 -6.06
CA SER A 332 6.83 13.32 -7.34
C SER A 332 5.48 12.60 -7.26
N PRO A 333 4.53 12.88 -8.21
CA PRO A 333 3.24 12.18 -8.22
C PRO A 333 3.38 10.67 -8.38
N LEU A 334 4.46 10.22 -9.04
CA LEU A 334 4.76 8.80 -9.20
C LEU A 334 5.15 8.16 -7.85
N LYS A 335 5.86 8.88 -7.00
CA LYS A 335 6.21 8.40 -5.67
C LYS A 335 4.97 8.22 -4.79
N TRP A 336 4.06 9.20 -4.79
CA TRP A 336 2.77 9.06 -4.11
C TRP A 336 1.95 7.91 -4.65
N TYR A 337 1.85 7.79 -5.98
CA TYR A 337 1.17 6.65 -6.60
C TYR A 337 1.75 5.31 -6.11
N ASN A 338 3.08 5.19 -6.05
CA ASN A 338 3.75 3.98 -5.57
C ASN A 338 3.54 3.76 -4.07
N LEU A 339 3.58 4.81 -3.25
CA LEU A 339 3.36 4.74 -1.80
C LEU A 339 1.94 4.26 -1.51
N LEU A 340 0.94 4.87 -2.16
CA LEU A 340 -0.46 4.49 -1.99
C LEU A 340 -0.69 3.07 -2.49
N CYS A 341 -0.18 2.68 -3.66
CA CYS A 341 -0.30 1.30 -4.15
C CYS A 341 0.32 0.30 -3.16
N ALA A 342 1.51 0.57 -2.64
CA ALA A 342 2.17 -0.28 -1.66
C ALA A 342 1.36 -0.38 -0.36
N ALA A 343 0.92 0.75 0.20
CA ALA A 343 0.12 0.79 1.42
C ALA A 343 -1.26 0.10 1.23
N GLY A 344 -1.86 0.24 0.06
CA GLY A 344 -3.10 -0.43 -0.32
C GLY A 344 -2.90 -1.89 -0.72
N THR A 345 -1.71 -2.45 -0.56
CA THR A 345 -1.34 -3.84 -0.90
C THR A 345 -1.55 -4.21 -2.38
N VAL A 346 -1.71 -3.21 -3.26
CA VAL A 346 -1.86 -3.39 -4.70
C VAL A 346 -0.60 -4.08 -5.23
N LEU A 347 -0.75 -5.12 -6.07
CA LEU A 347 0.36 -5.94 -6.60
C LEU A 347 1.15 -6.76 -5.57
N HIS A 348 0.77 -6.74 -4.29
CA HIS A 348 1.36 -7.62 -3.27
C HIS A 348 0.75 -9.03 -3.26
N TYR A 349 -0.32 -9.21 -4.02
CA TYR A 349 -0.91 -10.50 -4.32
C TYR A 349 -0.27 -11.07 -5.57
N LYS A 350 -0.24 -12.39 -5.72
CA LYS A 350 0.19 -13.10 -6.94
C LYS A 350 -0.80 -12.94 -8.12
N GLU A 351 -1.39 -11.76 -8.28
CA GLU A 351 -2.37 -11.42 -9.31
C GLU A 351 -1.78 -11.46 -10.74
N GLU A 352 -2.53 -12.01 -11.69
CA GLU A 352 -2.11 -12.17 -13.09
C GLU A 352 -2.01 -10.85 -13.88
N ASN A 353 -2.82 -9.84 -13.55
CA ASN A 353 -2.96 -8.63 -14.39
C ASN A 353 -2.02 -7.46 -14.04
N ARG A 354 -0.79 -7.78 -13.62
CA ARG A 354 0.16 -6.75 -13.13
C ARG A 354 0.48 -5.67 -14.16
N SER A 355 0.44 -6.02 -15.44
CA SER A 355 0.76 -5.10 -16.53
C SER A 355 -0.24 -3.95 -16.63
N THR A 356 -1.51 -4.20 -16.37
CA THR A 356 -2.59 -3.21 -16.49
C THR A 356 -2.57 -2.21 -15.35
N LEU A 357 -2.29 -2.66 -14.12
CA LEU A 357 -2.10 -1.76 -12.98
C LEU A 357 -0.84 -0.89 -13.10
N LYS A 358 0.22 -1.41 -13.75
CA LYS A 358 1.38 -0.60 -14.11
C LYS A 358 1.02 0.53 -15.08
N GLN A 359 0.07 0.31 -15.99
CA GLN A 359 -0.35 1.35 -16.95
C GLN A 359 -0.92 2.59 -16.25
N ALA A 360 -1.71 2.43 -15.18
CA ALA A 360 -2.25 3.56 -14.41
C ALA A 360 -1.15 4.50 -13.89
N GLY A 361 0.02 3.94 -13.52
CA GLY A 361 1.17 4.69 -13.04
C GLY A 361 2.03 5.34 -14.13
N THR A 362 2.00 4.84 -15.38
CA THR A 362 2.91 5.29 -16.46
C THR A 362 2.80 6.76 -16.83
N LYS A 363 1.68 7.41 -16.51
CA LYS A 363 1.47 8.84 -16.74
C LYS A 363 2.17 9.74 -15.73
N PHE A 364 2.59 9.19 -14.59
CA PHE A 364 3.35 9.90 -13.58
C PHE A 364 4.85 9.70 -13.82
N LYS A 365 5.65 10.69 -13.41
CA LYS A 365 7.12 10.66 -13.55
C LYS A 365 7.77 11.07 -12.25
N PHE A 366 8.96 10.55 -12.00
CA PHE A 366 9.82 10.99 -10.91
C PHE A 366 10.35 12.41 -11.13
N PHE A 367 10.64 13.11 -10.03
CA PHE A 367 11.44 14.33 -10.07
C PHE A 367 12.91 14.01 -10.31
N GLN A 368 13.68 15.02 -10.71
CA GLN A 368 15.11 14.84 -10.92
C GLN A 368 15.81 14.44 -9.61
N GLY A 369 16.52 13.32 -9.63
CA GLY A 369 17.27 12.79 -8.48
C GLY A 369 16.46 11.83 -7.60
N GLU A 370 15.15 11.69 -7.83
CA GLU A 370 14.37 10.67 -7.15
C GLU A 370 14.57 9.29 -7.78
N SER A 371 14.32 8.26 -6.98
CA SER A 371 14.33 6.87 -7.40
C SER A 371 13.21 6.08 -6.74
N ALA A 372 13.10 4.80 -7.09
CA ALA A 372 12.20 3.86 -6.42
C ALA A 372 12.73 3.34 -5.07
N GLY A 373 13.92 3.78 -4.63
CA GLY A 373 14.54 3.41 -3.34
C GLY A 373 14.85 1.92 -3.13
N GLN A 374 14.91 1.13 -4.21
CA GLN A 374 15.02 -0.34 -4.11
C GLN A 374 16.35 -0.84 -3.56
N GLU A 375 17.45 -0.11 -3.78
CA GLU A 375 18.78 -0.50 -3.27
C GLU A 375 18.83 -0.39 -1.74
N LEU A 376 18.45 0.78 -1.21
CA LEU A 376 18.37 1.02 0.23
C LEU A 376 17.34 0.12 0.92
N ARG A 377 16.23 -0.17 0.24
CA ARG A 377 15.26 -1.15 0.72
C ARG A 377 15.90 -2.52 0.94
N LYS A 378 16.69 -3.03 -0.01
CA LYS A 378 17.34 -4.33 0.11
C LYS A 378 18.29 -4.38 1.30
N SER A 379 19.14 -3.36 1.46
CA SER A 379 20.05 -3.29 2.60
C SER A 379 19.31 -3.24 3.94
N GLU A 380 18.22 -2.46 4.01
CA GLU A 380 17.39 -2.40 5.23
C GLU A 380 16.63 -3.71 5.48
N ASP A 381 16.14 -4.39 4.45
CA ASP A 381 15.49 -5.70 4.57
C ASP A 381 16.47 -6.76 5.10
N GLU A 382 17.73 -6.74 4.65
CA GLU A 382 18.79 -7.63 5.16
C GLU A 382 19.11 -7.36 6.64
N VAL A 383 19.21 -6.08 7.02
CA VAL A 383 19.39 -5.66 8.42
C VAL A 383 18.23 -6.14 9.29
N PHE A 384 16.99 -5.94 8.84
CA PHE A 384 15.80 -6.34 9.60
C PHE A 384 15.73 -7.87 9.74
N ALA A 385 16.04 -8.62 8.69
CA ALA A 385 16.08 -10.08 8.75
C ALA A 385 17.14 -10.58 9.73
N ARG A 386 18.32 -9.93 9.78
CA ARG A 386 19.36 -10.24 10.77
C ARG A 386 18.90 -9.97 12.19
N LEU A 387 18.43 -8.75 12.47
CA LEU A 387 17.94 -8.36 13.80
C LEU A 387 16.76 -9.23 14.25
N GLU A 388 15.89 -9.59 13.32
CA GLU A 388 14.76 -10.48 13.57
C GLU A 388 15.24 -11.85 14.03
N LYS A 389 16.25 -12.42 13.36
CA LYS A 389 16.86 -13.69 13.77
C LYS A 389 17.58 -13.58 15.12
N GLU A 390 18.27 -12.48 15.40
CA GLU A 390 19.02 -12.31 16.64
C GLU A 390 18.12 -12.14 17.87
N LYS A 391 17.06 -11.32 17.75
CA LYS A 391 16.21 -10.96 18.88
C LYS A 391 15.05 -11.93 19.08
N PHE A 392 14.41 -12.36 18.00
CA PHE A 392 13.19 -13.17 18.11
C PHE A 392 13.44 -14.68 18.05
N ALA A 393 14.65 -15.14 17.68
CA ALA A 393 14.99 -16.56 17.88
C ALA A 393 15.12 -16.92 19.37
N ALA A 394 15.40 -15.92 20.24
CA ALA A 394 15.57 -16.13 21.68
C ALA A 394 14.26 -16.04 22.47
N LEU A 395 13.22 -15.37 21.94
CA LEU A 395 11.95 -15.11 22.65
C LEU A 395 10.96 -16.28 22.59
N GLY A 396 11.34 -17.41 21.97
CA GLY A 396 10.43 -18.53 21.71
C GLY A 396 9.37 -18.19 20.66
N GLU A 397 8.66 -19.19 20.15
CA GLU A 397 7.55 -18.97 19.21
C GLU A 397 6.35 -18.24 19.86
N ASP A 398 6.34 -18.12 21.19
CA ASP A 398 5.18 -17.73 22.00
C ASP A 398 5.07 -16.21 22.30
N GLU A 399 6.12 -15.40 22.14
CA GLU A 399 6.02 -13.93 22.28
C GLU A 399 5.64 -13.27 20.94
N GLU A 400 4.34 -13.25 20.68
CA GLU A 400 3.79 -12.73 19.43
C GLU A 400 3.60 -11.21 19.47
N VAL A 401 4.64 -10.48 19.08
CA VAL A 401 4.54 -9.05 18.80
C VAL A 401 3.83 -8.84 17.45
N CYS A 402 2.91 -7.87 17.37
CA CYS A 402 2.23 -7.54 16.12
C CYS A 402 3.23 -7.14 15.02
N VAL A 403 2.89 -7.37 13.76
CA VAL A 403 3.81 -7.08 12.64
C VAL A 403 4.27 -5.61 12.64
N PRO A 404 3.39 -4.61 12.78
CA PRO A 404 3.82 -3.21 12.81
C PRO A 404 4.75 -2.88 13.98
N GLN A 405 4.42 -3.32 15.20
CA GLN A 405 5.25 -3.08 16.38
C GLN A 405 6.60 -3.79 16.28
N ARG A 406 6.65 -5.02 15.77
CA ARG A 406 7.90 -5.77 15.53
C ARG A 406 8.82 -4.99 14.59
N LEU A 407 8.28 -4.42 13.52
CA LEU A 407 9.06 -3.62 12.58
C LEU A 407 9.58 -2.30 13.20
N LEU A 408 8.82 -1.68 14.11
CA LEU A 408 9.31 -0.51 14.85
C LEU A 408 10.42 -0.86 15.83
N LEU A 409 10.29 -1.96 16.56
CA LEU A 409 11.33 -2.39 17.51
C LEU A 409 12.66 -2.64 16.79
N LEU A 410 12.62 -3.33 15.65
CA LEU A 410 13.80 -3.56 14.80
C LEU A 410 14.41 -2.24 14.29
N ALA A 411 13.56 -1.27 13.93
CA ALA A 411 14.02 0.05 13.50
C ALA A 411 14.72 0.85 14.60
N THR A 412 14.20 0.81 15.82
CA THR A 412 14.75 1.53 16.97
C THR A 412 16.11 0.97 17.37
N GLU A 413 16.24 -0.35 17.43
CA GLU A 413 17.50 -1.05 17.75
C GLU A 413 18.61 -0.71 16.74
N HIS A 414 18.30 -0.71 15.44
CA HIS A 414 19.31 -0.33 14.45
C HIS A 414 19.79 1.13 14.63
N SER A 415 18.93 2.00 15.14
CA SER A 415 19.28 3.41 15.34
C SER A 415 20.17 3.64 16.55
N THR A 416 20.30 2.67 17.46
CA THR A 416 21.22 2.73 18.60
C THR A 416 22.61 2.17 18.31
N ASP A 417 22.75 1.38 17.24
CA ASP A 417 24.02 0.74 16.84
C ASP A 417 24.88 1.60 15.90
N THR A 418 24.30 2.66 15.32
CA THR A 418 24.96 3.63 14.42
C THR A 418 25.19 4.95 15.11
#